data_AF-A0A919JKL7-F1
#
_entry.id   AF-A0A919JKL7-F1
#
_cell.length_a   1.000
_cell.length_b   1.000
_cell.length_c   1.000
_cell.angle_alpha   90.00
_cell.angle_beta   90.00
_cell.angle_gamma   90.00
#
_symmetry.space_group_name_H-M   'P 1'
#
loop_
_entity.id
_entity.type
_entity.pdbx_description
1 polymer ?
#
loop_
_entity_poly.entity_id
_entity_poly.type
_entity_poly.pdbx_seq_one_letter_code
_entity_poly.pdbx_strand_id
1 'polypeptide(L)'
;MTTSLISRPRPRVRIGGRALYCAALLPLAVAALLAVPLGRARAAAGWWLRLRSRLLGPLPPGGAGVAGRPGRAGGLVVAGHAVLSLLLGAVALLPFGALLAFVFRGVCYGLVDPGPYDTSWGGPSRAGAWAAHFLVGLPMAAVALLLLAGLAALHGRLSGVLAGQRPARWVFAVALTVPLPAVALFVAWLHQI
;
A
#
# COMPACT_ATOMS: atom_id res chain seq x y z
N MET A 1 -15.58 5.21 -44.32
CA MET A 1 -15.10 4.24 -43.31
C MET A 1 -14.68 5.00 -42.07
N THR A 2 -15.56 5.08 -41.07
CA THR A 2 -15.33 5.77 -39.79
C THR A 2 -14.94 4.73 -38.74
N THR A 3 -13.69 4.75 -38.31
CA THR A 3 -13.16 3.87 -37.26
C THR A 3 -13.75 4.31 -35.92
N SER A 4 -14.80 3.61 -35.48
CA SER A 4 -15.38 3.81 -34.15
C SER A 4 -14.36 3.38 -33.09
N LEU A 5 -13.78 4.36 -32.40
CA LEU A 5 -12.95 4.15 -31.22
C LEU A 5 -13.84 3.59 -30.10
N ILE A 6 -13.93 2.27 -30.01
CA ILE A 6 -14.54 1.58 -28.87
C ILE A 6 -13.74 1.96 -27.62
N SER A 7 -14.25 2.94 -26.88
CA SER A 7 -13.76 3.33 -25.57
C SER A 7 -14.00 2.18 -24.61
N ARG A 8 -12.98 1.31 -24.45
CA ARG A 8 -13.02 0.27 -23.41
C ARG A 8 -13.21 0.94 -22.05
N PRO A 9 -14.23 0.58 -21.26
CA PRO A 9 -14.42 1.16 -19.94
C PRO A 9 -13.16 0.89 -19.10
N ARG A 10 -12.53 1.97 -18.61
CA ARG A 10 -11.38 1.85 -17.71
C ARG A 10 -11.88 1.12 -16.46
N PRO A 11 -11.27 -0.01 -16.05
CA PRO A 11 -11.67 -0.68 -14.83
C PRO A 11 -11.49 0.32 -13.69
N ARG A 12 -12.60 0.68 -13.01
CA ARG A 12 -12.58 1.47 -11.79
C ARG A 12 -11.83 0.65 -10.75
N VAL A 13 -10.53 0.87 -10.62
CA VAL A 13 -9.73 0.28 -9.54
C VAL A 13 -10.28 0.87 -8.25
N ARG A 14 -11.04 0.06 -7.51
CA ARG A 14 -11.66 0.46 -6.25
C ARG A 14 -10.56 0.75 -5.24
N ILE A 15 -10.65 1.88 -4.54
CA ILE A 15 -9.71 2.29 -3.48
C ILE A 15 -9.52 1.14 -2.47
N GLY A 16 -10.59 0.42 -2.13
CA GLY A 16 -10.54 -0.75 -1.24
C GLY A 16 -9.64 -1.89 -1.76
N GLY A 17 -9.54 -2.09 -3.07
CA GLY A 17 -8.63 -3.08 -3.65
C GLY A 17 -7.15 -2.74 -3.44
N ARG A 18 -6.80 -1.44 -3.49
CA ARG A 18 -5.43 -0.97 -3.22
C ARG A 18 -5.07 -1.08 -1.74
N ALA A 19 -5.99 -0.74 -0.86
CA ALA A 19 -5.79 -0.92 0.58
C ALA A 19 -5.60 -2.41 0.91
N LEU A 20 -6.47 -3.30 0.42
CA LEU A 20 -6.34 -4.74 0.63
C LEU A 20 -5.03 -5.29 0.06
N TYR A 21 -4.60 -4.78 -1.10
CA TYR A 21 -3.31 -5.14 -1.70
C TYR A 21 -2.13 -4.77 -0.78
N CYS A 22 -2.14 -3.56 -0.22
CA CYS A 22 -1.14 -3.10 0.74
C CYS A 22 -1.16 -3.93 2.04
N ALA A 23 -2.34 -4.26 2.57
CA ALA A 23 -2.47 -5.08 3.77
C ALA A 23 -1.87 -6.48 3.61
N ALA A 24 -1.94 -7.04 2.40
CA ALA A 24 -1.37 -8.34 2.09
C ALA A 24 0.17 -8.32 1.92
N LEU A 25 0.82 -7.16 1.85
CA LEU A 25 2.26 -7.08 1.56
C LEU A 25 3.12 -7.76 2.63
N LEU A 26 2.90 -7.40 3.90
CA LEU A 26 3.62 -7.95 5.06
C LEU A 26 3.52 -9.47 5.17
N PRO A 27 2.32 -10.07 5.31
CA PRO A 27 2.21 -11.52 5.49
C PRO A 27 2.74 -12.29 4.28
N LEU A 28 2.54 -11.77 3.07
CA LEU A 28 2.98 -12.45 1.87
C LEU A 28 4.50 -12.32 1.64
N ALA A 29 5.11 -11.21 2.08
CA ALA A 29 6.56 -11.06 2.09
C ALA A 29 7.22 -12.06 3.04
N VAL A 30 6.70 -12.21 4.26
CA VAL A 30 7.18 -13.20 5.24
C VAL A 30 7.05 -14.61 4.67
N ALA A 31 5.87 -14.97 4.14
CA ALA A 31 5.65 -16.27 3.53
C ALA A 31 6.61 -16.53 2.35
N ALA A 32 6.89 -15.51 1.52
CA ALA A 32 7.82 -15.63 0.40
C ALA A 32 9.27 -15.83 0.86
N LEU A 33 9.74 -15.09 1.87
CA LEU A 33 11.08 -15.23 2.44
C LEU A 33 11.30 -16.63 3.03
N LEU A 34 10.28 -17.22 3.65
CA LEU A 34 10.30 -18.61 4.12
C LEU A 34 10.24 -19.64 2.98
N ALA A 35 9.51 -19.33 1.90
CA ALA A 35 9.32 -20.24 0.77
C ALA A 35 10.56 -20.35 -0.15
N VAL A 36 11.35 -19.29 -0.28
CA VAL A 36 12.55 -19.25 -1.13
C VAL A 36 13.59 -20.33 -0.77
N PRO A 37 14.06 -20.46 0.50
CA PRO A 37 15.05 -21.48 0.86
C PRO A 37 14.51 -22.91 0.70
N LEU A 38 13.19 -23.09 0.69
CA LEU A 38 12.52 -24.38 0.44
C LEU A 38 12.38 -24.71 -1.05
N GLY A 39 13.02 -23.96 -1.95
CA GLY A 39 12.91 -24.15 -3.40
C GLY A 39 11.56 -23.72 -3.99
N ARG A 40 10.69 -23.07 -3.21
CA ARG A 40 9.31 -22.68 -3.62
C ARG A 40 9.23 -21.26 -4.19
N ALA A 41 10.36 -20.70 -4.65
CA ALA A 41 10.44 -19.34 -5.20
C ALA A 41 9.42 -19.08 -6.33
N ARG A 42 9.17 -20.07 -7.21
CA ARG A 42 8.17 -19.94 -8.28
C ARG A 42 6.74 -19.84 -7.76
N ALA A 43 6.40 -20.60 -6.72
CA ALA A 43 5.10 -20.53 -6.09
C ALA A 43 4.89 -19.15 -5.42
N ALA A 44 5.93 -18.66 -4.72
CA ALA A 44 5.93 -17.35 -4.09
C ALA A 44 5.75 -16.21 -5.11
N ALA A 45 6.47 -16.24 -6.23
CA ALA A 45 6.26 -15.28 -7.33
C ALA A 45 4.81 -15.35 -7.87
N GLY A 46 4.25 -16.56 -7.98
CA GLY A 46 2.86 -16.77 -8.39
C GLY A 46 1.84 -16.17 -7.43
N TRP A 47 2.10 -16.17 -6.11
CA TRP A 47 1.21 -15.51 -5.14
C TRP A 47 1.07 -14.02 -5.41
N TRP A 48 2.18 -13.33 -5.63
CA TRP A 48 2.21 -11.90 -5.92
C TRP A 48 1.50 -11.54 -7.22
N LEU A 49 1.75 -12.30 -8.28
CA LEU A 49 1.10 -12.08 -9.58
C LEU A 49 -0.41 -12.33 -9.51
N ARG A 50 -0.85 -13.34 -8.74
CA ARG A 50 -2.28 -13.58 -8.47
C ARG A 50 -2.91 -12.47 -7.63
N LEU A 51 -2.27 -12.03 -6.56
CA LEU A 51 -2.75 -10.92 -5.74
C LEU A 51 -2.90 -9.64 -6.57
N ARG A 52 -1.86 -9.32 -7.36
CA ARG A 52 -1.85 -8.14 -8.24
C ARG A 52 -2.94 -8.20 -9.29
N SER A 53 -3.07 -9.32 -10.01
CA SER A 53 -4.11 -9.48 -11.04
C SER A 53 -5.52 -9.32 -10.48
N ARG A 54 -5.79 -9.87 -9.28
CA ARG A 54 -7.09 -9.76 -8.60
C ARG A 54 -7.41 -8.34 -8.14
N LEU A 55 -6.44 -7.64 -7.55
CA LEU A 55 -6.72 -6.37 -6.84
C LEU A 55 -6.34 -5.11 -7.63
N LEU A 56 -5.31 -5.18 -8.47
CA LEU A 56 -4.77 -4.06 -9.25
C LEU A 56 -4.97 -4.21 -10.77
N GLY A 57 -5.45 -5.38 -11.22
CA GLY A 57 -5.61 -5.71 -12.64
C GLY A 57 -4.35 -6.31 -13.27
N PRO A 58 -4.38 -6.69 -14.56
CA PRO A 58 -3.26 -7.33 -15.26
C PRO A 58 -2.03 -6.41 -15.39
N LEU A 59 -0.86 -7.01 -15.65
CA LEU A 59 0.32 -6.19 -15.95
C LEU A 59 0.16 -5.53 -17.32
N PRO A 60 0.57 -4.26 -17.49
CA PRO A 60 0.69 -3.69 -18.81
C PRO A 60 1.61 -4.57 -19.68
N PRO A 61 1.31 -4.74 -20.97
CA PRO A 61 2.25 -5.35 -21.90
C PRO A 61 3.57 -4.59 -21.80
N GLY A 62 4.65 -5.29 -21.44
CA GLY A 62 5.98 -4.68 -21.39
C GLY A 62 6.38 -4.22 -22.79
N GLY A 63 6.90 -2.98 -22.90
CA GLY A 63 7.38 -2.43 -24.17
C GLY A 63 8.30 -3.41 -24.90
N ALA A 64 8.08 -3.55 -26.20
CA ALA A 64 8.75 -4.48 -27.09
C ALA A 64 10.28 -4.43 -26.90
N GLY A 65 10.83 -5.51 -26.36
CA GLY A 65 12.24 -5.61 -26.03
C GLY A 65 12.53 -7.01 -25.52
N VAL A 66 12.51 -7.96 -26.46
CA VAL A 66 12.66 -9.41 -26.26
C VAL A 66 11.44 -10.03 -25.58
N ALA A 67 10.65 -10.76 -26.34
CA ALA A 67 9.78 -11.82 -25.83
C ALA A 67 10.66 -12.91 -25.21
N GLY A 68 11.31 -12.59 -24.09
CA GLY A 68 11.95 -13.57 -23.25
C GLY A 68 10.83 -14.49 -22.78
N ARG A 69 10.93 -15.79 -23.09
CA ARG A 69 10.17 -16.84 -22.40
C ARG A 69 9.97 -16.43 -20.94
N PRO A 70 8.77 -16.63 -20.33
CA PRO A 70 8.55 -16.32 -18.92
C PRO A 70 9.67 -16.94 -18.09
N GLY A 71 10.68 -16.10 -17.80
CA GLY A 71 11.93 -16.53 -17.23
C GLY A 71 11.61 -16.90 -15.80
N ARG A 72 12.01 -18.11 -15.39
CA ARG A 72 11.92 -18.53 -13.99
C ARG A 72 12.58 -17.43 -13.15
N ALA A 73 11.78 -16.64 -12.43
CA ALA A 73 12.33 -15.65 -11.51
C ALA A 73 13.24 -16.41 -10.53
N GLY A 74 14.55 -16.14 -10.61
CA GLY A 74 15.52 -16.81 -9.76
C GLY A 74 15.21 -16.55 -8.28
N GLY A 75 15.62 -17.47 -7.39
CA GLY A 75 15.37 -17.34 -5.96
C GLY A 75 15.79 -15.99 -5.38
N LEU A 76 16.92 -15.45 -5.83
CA LEU A 76 17.42 -14.12 -5.45
C LEU A 76 16.47 -12.97 -5.85
N VAL A 77 15.87 -13.04 -7.04
CA VAL A 77 14.91 -12.02 -7.51
C VAL A 77 13.65 -12.06 -6.64
N VAL A 78 13.17 -13.26 -6.31
CA VAL A 78 12.00 -13.43 -5.45
C VAL A 78 12.28 -12.97 -4.03
N ALA A 79 13.45 -13.31 -3.48
CA ALA A 79 13.89 -12.86 -2.16
C ALA A 79 14.02 -11.33 -2.09
N GLY A 80 14.69 -10.71 -3.07
CA GLY A 80 14.80 -9.25 -3.16
C GLY A 80 13.45 -8.56 -3.29
N HIS A 81 12.53 -9.12 -4.09
CA HIS A 81 11.16 -8.63 -4.16
C HIS A 81 10.45 -8.75 -2.81
N ALA A 82 10.61 -9.87 -2.10
CA ALA A 82 10.01 -10.07 -0.79
C ALA A 82 10.56 -9.09 0.26
N VAL A 83 11.86 -8.79 0.27
CA VAL A 83 12.45 -7.75 1.14
C VAL A 83 11.85 -6.38 0.84
N LEU A 84 11.77 -5.97 -0.43
CA LEU A 84 11.13 -4.70 -0.79
C LEU A 84 9.64 -4.68 -0.43
N SER A 85 8.95 -5.81 -0.59
CA SER A 85 7.54 -5.96 -0.19
C SER A 85 7.37 -5.79 1.32
N LEU A 86 8.31 -6.32 2.10
CA LEU A 86 8.33 -6.20 3.57
C LEU A 86 8.51 -4.73 3.99
N LEU A 87 9.48 -4.03 3.38
CA LEU A 87 9.72 -2.62 3.64
C LEU A 87 8.48 -1.77 3.29
N LEU A 88 7.92 -1.94 2.11
CA LEU A 88 6.72 -1.20 1.69
C LEU A 88 5.48 -1.58 2.52
N GLY A 89 5.36 -2.84 2.94
CA GLY A 89 4.31 -3.30 3.85
C GLY A 89 4.44 -2.66 5.23
N ALA A 90 5.65 -2.55 5.78
CA ALA A 90 5.90 -1.86 7.04
C ALA A 90 5.56 -0.36 6.94
N VAL A 91 5.95 0.31 5.84
CA VAL A 91 5.56 1.71 5.58
C VAL A 91 4.03 1.85 5.50
N ALA A 92 3.32 0.88 4.92
CA ALA A 92 1.87 0.91 4.82
C ALA A 92 1.15 0.85 6.19
N LEU A 93 1.82 0.41 7.27
CA LEU A 93 1.24 0.41 8.60
C LEU A 93 0.93 1.83 9.10
N LEU A 94 1.68 2.86 8.68
CA LEU A 94 1.42 4.24 9.07
C LEU A 94 0.09 4.78 8.55
N PRO A 95 -0.21 4.76 7.23
CA PRO A 95 -1.52 5.18 6.76
C PRO A 95 -2.65 4.27 7.27
N PHE A 96 -2.41 2.98 7.53
CA PHE A 96 -3.41 2.15 8.22
C PHE A 96 -3.67 2.63 9.65
N GLY A 97 -2.63 2.95 10.41
CA GLY A 97 -2.74 3.53 11.74
C GLY A 97 -3.49 4.86 11.73
N ALA A 98 -3.21 5.73 10.77
CA ALA A 98 -3.93 6.99 10.60
C ALA A 98 -5.43 6.78 10.29
N LEU A 99 -5.76 5.82 9.42
CA LEU A 99 -7.16 5.46 9.15
C LEU A 99 -7.85 4.88 10.39
N LEU A 100 -7.15 4.05 11.16
CA LEU A 100 -7.68 3.48 12.39
C LEU A 100 -7.91 4.57 13.46
N ALA A 101 -6.97 5.51 13.59
CA ALA A 101 -7.12 6.68 14.44
C ALA A 101 -8.29 7.56 14.01
N PHE A 102 -8.50 7.77 12.70
CA PHE A 102 -9.67 8.48 12.20
C PHE A 102 -10.99 7.75 12.54
N VAL A 103 -11.04 6.43 12.43
CA VAL A 103 -12.23 5.67 12.82
C VAL A 103 -12.50 5.82 14.31
N PHE A 104 -11.52 5.60 15.19
CA PHE A 104 -11.75 5.62 16.63
C PHE A 104 -11.91 7.03 17.20
N ARG A 105 -11.03 7.96 16.83
CA ARG A 105 -11.02 9.33 17.37
C ARG A 105 -11.74 10.35 16.50
N GLY A 106 -12.05 10.05 15.24
CA GLY A 106 -12.89 10.92 14.41
C GLY A 106 -14.34 10.45 14.41
N VAL A 107 -14.61 9.30 13.79
CA VAL A 107 -15.97 8.78 13.60
C VAL A 107 -16.61 8.37 14.93
N CYS A 108 -15.89 7.57 15.72
CA CYS A 108 -16.37 6.99 16.96
C CYS A 108 -15.94 7.77 18.21
N TYR A 109 -15.54 9.04 18.09
CA TYR A 109 -14.90 9.81 19.17
C TYR A 109 -15.65 9.67 20.51
N GLY A 110 -16.95 9.96 20.54
CA GLY A 110 -17.73 9.93 21.78
C GLY A 110 -18.03 8.52 22.33
N LEU A 111 -17.68 7.45 21.61
CA LEU A 111 -17.69 6.08 22.14
C LEU A 111 -16.35 5.73 22.81
N VAL A 112 -15.25 6.31 22.32
CA VAL A 112 -13.88 6.02 22.77
C VAL A 112 -13.45 6.95 23.90
N ASP A 113 -13.89 8.21 23.85
CA ASP A 113 -13.60 9.24 24.84
C ASP A 113 -14.92 9.74 25.47
N PRO A 114 -15.21 9.34 26.73
CA PRO A 114 -16.44 9.74 27.40
C PRO A 114 -16.39 11.17 27.97
N GLY A 115 -15.22 11.84 28.00
CA GLY A 115 -15.00 13.12 28.67
C GLY A 115 -14.29 12.97 30.03
N PRO A 116 -14.17 14.06 30.82
CA PRO A 116 -14.76 15.40 30.62
C PRO A 116 -14.14 16.17 29.46
N TYR A 117 -14.92 17.03 28.78
CA TYR A 117 -14.50 17.74 27.56
C TYR A 117 -13.97 19.15 27.80
N ASP A 118 -13.80 19.57 29.06
CA ASP A 118 -13.50 20.96 29.43
C ASP A 118 -12.21 21.52 28.78
N THR A 119 -11.27 20.63 28.46
CA THR A 119 -10.00 20.96 27.78
C THR A 119 -9.92 20.40 26.36
N SER A 120 -11.02 19.87 25.82
CA SER A 120 -11.06 19.29 24.48
C SER A 120 -11.00 20.35 23.39
N TRP A 121 -10.30 20.03 22.31
CA TRP A 121 -10.33 20.83 21.08
C TRP A 121 -11.76 20.88 20.55
N GLY A 122 -12.27 22.05 20.17
CA GLY A 122 -13.68 22.22 19.77
C GLY A 122 -14.63 22.59 20.91
N GLY A 123 -14.11 22.81 22.12
CA GLY A 123 -14.84 23.38 23.25
C GLY A 123 -15.39 22.33 24.23
N PRO A 124 -16.10 22.77 25.29
CA PRO A 124 -16.46 21.94 26.44
C PRO A 124 -17.61 20.95 26.17
N SER A 125 -18.07 20.87 24.91
CA SER A 125 -19.15 19.96 24.53
C SER A 125 -18.61 18.75 23.78
N ARG A 126 -19.24 17.60 24.00
CA ARG A 126 -18.98 16.38 23.25
C ARG A 126 -19.10 16.58 21.73
N ALA A 127 -20.09 17.34 21.30
CA ALA A 127 -20.35 17.60 19.88
C ALA A 127 -19.23 18.44 19.24
N GLY A 128 -18.77 19.47 19.95
CA GLY A 128 -17.63 20.29 19.52
C GLY A 128 -16.34 19.49 19.45
N ALA A 129 -16.07 18.69 20.48
CA ALA A 129 -14.92 17.78 20.52
C ALA A 129 -14.93 16.76 19.38
N TRP A 130 -16.06 16.12 19.14
CA TRP A 130 -16.24 15.22 18.00
C TRP A 130 -16.02 15.94 16.67
N ALA A 131 -16.61 17.12 16.47
CA ALA A 131 -16.51 17.85 15.21
C ALA A 131 -15.06 18.22 14.90
N ALA A 132 -14.30 18.68 15.89
CA ALA A 132 -12.89 19.00 15.72
C ALA A 132 -12.08 17.78 15.25
N HIS A 133 -12.20 16.64 15.94
CA HIS A 133 -11.44 15.44 15.59
C HIS A 133 -11.90 14.82 14.26
N PHE A 134 -13.19 14.83 13.97
CA PHE A 134 -13.71 14.35 12.70
C PHE A 134 -13.19 15.20 11.53
N LEU A 135 -13.28 16.54 11.64
CA LEU A 135 -12.87 17.46 10.59
C LEU A 135 -11.36 17.49 10.37
N VAL A 136 -10.54 17.31 11.41
CA VAL A 136 -9.08 17.16 11.27
C VAL A 136 -8.72 15.77 10.72
N GLY A 137 -9.41 14.73 11.19
CA GLY A 137 -9.13 13.37 10.77
C GLY A 137 -9.54 13.06 9.33
N LEU A 138 -10.56 13.73 8.79
CA LEU A 138 -11.03 13.55 7.42
C LEU A 138 -9.95 13.81 6.34
N PRO A 139 -9.26 14.98 6.31
CA PRO A 139 -8.18 15.22 5.36
C PRO A 139 -6.99 14.27 5.62
N MET A 140 -6.69 13.92 6.87
CA MET A 140 -5.66 12.92 7.18
C MET A 140 -6.00 11.54 6.60
N ALA A 141 -7.26 11.11 6.70
CA ALA A 141 -7.74 9.86 6.12
C ALA A 141 -7.66 9.88 4.59
N ALA A 142 -7.99 11.02 3.95
CA ALA A 142 -7.83 11.18 2.51
C ALA A 142 -6.36 11.03 2.09
N VAL A 143 -5.42 11.69 2.79
CA VAL A 143 -3.98 11.55 2.56
C VAL A 143 -3.51 10.10 2.76
N ALA A 144 -3.98 9.43 3.82
CA ALA A 144 -3.65 8.04 4.07
C ALA A 144 -4.10 7.10 2.94
N LEU A 145 -5.31 7.29 2.40
CA LEU A 145 -5.81 6.53 1.25
C LEU A 145 -4.98 6.81 -0.01
N LEU A 146 -4.57 8.05 -0.25
CA LEU A 146 -3.70 8.41 -1.37
C LEU A 146 -2.31 7.76 -1.23
N LEU A 147 -1.74 7.74 -0.02
CA LEU A 147 -0.48 7.07 0.26
C LEU A 147 -0.57 5.56 0.00
N LEU A 148 -1.62 4.88 0.49
CA LEU A 148 -1.86 3.47 0.18
C LEU A 148 -2.02 3.25 -1.32
N ALA A 149 -2.73 4.14 -2.01
CA ALA A 149 -2.90 4.06 -3.45
C ALA A 149 -1.57 4.22 -4.21
N GLY A 150 -0.68 5.09 -3.71
CA GLY A 150 0.69 5.29 -4.22
C GLY A 150 1.59 4.09 -3.97
N LEU A 151 1.58 3.54 -2.75
CA LEU A 151 2.33 2.33 -2.39
C LEU A 151 1.91 1.13 -3.23
N ALA A 152 0.60 0.92 -3.41
CA ALA A 152 0.08 -0.13 -4.29
C ALA A 152 0.54 0.05 -5.75
N ALA A 153 0.58 1.30 -6.25
CA ALA A 153 1.08 1.59 -7.60
C ALA A 153 2.59 1.35 -7.72
N LEU A 154 3.38 1.78 -6.73
CA LEU A 154 4.83 1.58 -6.67
C LEU A 154 5.17 0.08 -6.65
N HIS A 155 4.55 -0.67 -5.73
CA HIS A 155 4.74 -2.11 -5.62
C HIS A 155 4.24 -2.85 -6.87
N GLY A 156 3.11 -2.42 -7.44
CA GLY A 156 2.58 -2.97 -8.69
C GLY A 156 3.53 -2.83 -9.88
N ARG A 157 4.38 -1.79 -9.91
CA ARG A 157 5.48 -1.63 -10.89
C ARG A 157 6.67 -2.54 -10.56
N LEU A 158 7.02 -2.69 -9.28
CA LEU A 158 8.08 -3.60 -8.84
C LEU A 158 7.77 -5.06 -9.19
N SER A 159 6.51 -5.50 -9.05
CA SER A 159 6.10 -6.88 -9.37
C SER A 159 6.33 -7.27 -10.84
N GLY A 160 6.58 -6.31 -11.74
CA GLY A 160 7.00 -6.61 -13.11
C GLY A 160 8.28 -7.44 -13.20
N VAL A 161 9.20 -7.28 -12.22
CA VAL A 161 10.45 -8.07 -12.18
C VAL A 161 10.18 -9.58 -12.08
N LEU A 162 9.10 -9.96 -11.38
CA LEU A 162 8.70 -11.37 -11.24
C LEU A 162 8.16 -11.97 -12.55
N ALA A 163 7.69 -11.11 -13.46
CA ALA A 163 7.25 -11.47 -14.81
C ALA A 163 8.38 -11.31 -15.85
N GLY A 164 9.62 -11.06 -15.42
CA GLY A 164 10.77 -10.84 -16.30
C GLY A 164 10.85 -9.43 -16.90
N GLN A 165 9.99 -8.50 -16.49
CA GLN A 165 10.07 -7.10 -16.92
C GLN A 165 11.22 -6.39 -16.19
N ARG A 166 11.82 -5.39 -16.84
CA ARG A 166 12.82 -4.52 -16.21
C ARG A 166 12.12 -3.25 -15.70
N PRO A 167 11.84 -3.12 -14.39
CA PRO A 167 11.27 -1.89 -13.88
C PRO A 167 12.28 -0.74 -13.99
N ALA A 168 11.78 0.48 -14.15
CA ALA A 168 12.63 1.66 -14.20
C ALA A 168 13.41 1.83 -12.89
N ARG A 169 14.68 2.27 -12.97
CA ARG A 169 15.59 2.36 -11.82
C ARG A 169 15.04 3.24 -10.67
N TRP A 170 14.30 4.30 -11.01
CA TRP A 170 13.67 5.17 -10.01
C TRP A 170 12.66 4.44 -9.12
N VAL A 171 12.03 3.37 -9.62
CA VAL A 171 11.05 2.59 -8.83
C VAL A 171 11.75 1.94 -7.64
N PHE A 172 12.95 1.39 -7.84
CA PHE A 172 13.76 0.85 -6.76
C PHE A 172 14.27 1.94 -5.83
N ALA A 173 14.73 3.07 -6.38
CA ALA A 173 15.20 4.20 -5.57
C ALA A 173 14.11 4.67 -4.61
N VAL A 174 12.90 4.93 -5.12
CA VAL A 174 11.75 5.34 -4.29
C VAL A 174 11.37 4.27 -3.27
N ALA A 175 11.37 2.99 -3.65
CA ALA A 175 11.02 1.92 -2.72
C ALA A 175 12.04 1.76 -1.57
N LEU A 176 13.31 2.07 -1.82
CA LEU A 176 14.37 2.03 -0.82
C LEU A 176 14.41 3.31 0.05
N THR A 177 13.99 4.45 -0.48
CA THR A 177 14.05 5.73 0.26
C THR A 177 12.78 6.07 1.02
N VAL A 178 11.59 5.59 0.59
CA VAL A 178 10.31 5.87 1.28
C VAL A 178 10.25 5.41 2.75
N PRO A 179 10.99 4.37 3.21
CA PRO A 179 11.04 4.04 4.63
C PRO A 179 11.67 5.13 5.50
N LEU A 180 12.58 5.96 4.96
CA LEU A 180 13.28 6.99 5.74
C LEU A 180 12.32 8.05 6.34
N PRO A 181 11.48 8.75 5.55
CA PRO A 181 10.51 9.68 6.12
C PRO A 181 9.43 8.97 6.95
N ALA A 182 9.09 7.71 6.65
CA ALA A 182 8.15 6.93 7.44
C ALA A 182 8.68 6.67 8.86
N VAL A 183 9.94 6.24 8.98
CA VAL A 183 10.60 6.04 10.28
C VAL A 183 10.73 7.37 11.02
N ALA A 184 11.15 8.45 10.35
CA ALA A 184 11.24 9.76 10.97
C ALA A 184 9.90 10.25 11.53
N LEU A 185 8.81 10.10 10.75
CA LEU A 185 7.45 10.41 11.20
C LEU A 185 7.03 9.55 12.40
N PHE A 186 7.31 8.25 12.36
CA PHE A 186 6.99 7.34 13.45
C PHE A 186 7.73 7.69 14.74
N VAL A 187 9.02 8.01 14.66
CA VAL A 187 9.83 8.44 15.82
C VAL A 187 9.34 9.78 16.35
N ALA A 188 9.08 10.75 15.47
CA ALA A 188 8.54 12.06 15.88
C ALA A 188 7.20 11.89 16.59
N TRP A 189 6.32 11.02 16.08
CA TRP A 189 5.05 10.69 16.72
C TRP A 189 5.24 10.05 18.09
N LEU A 190 6.16 9.09 18.24
CA LEU A 190 6.44 8.45 19.53
C LEU A 190 6.95 9.43 20.60
N HIS A 191 7.66 10.49 20.20
CA HIS A 191 8.11 11.53 21.12
C HIS A 191 7.04 12.59 21.42
N GLN A 192 5.86 12.55 20.77
CA GLN A 192 4.72 13.42 21.07
C GLN A 192 3.75 12.83 22.11
N ILE A 193 3.79 11.51 22.32
CA ILE A 193 2.93 10.77 23.26
C ILE A 193 3.61 10.65 24.62
#